data_AF-A0A849EVV7-F1
#
_entry.id   AF-A0A849EVV7-F1
#
_cell.length_a   1.000
_cell.length_b   1.000
_cell.length_c   1.000
_cell.angle_alpha   90.00
_cell.angle_beta   90.00
_cell.angle_gamma   90.00
#
_symmetry.space_group_name_H-M   'P 1'
#
loop_
_entity.id
_entity.type
_entity.pdbx_description
1 polymer ?
#
loop_
_entity_poly.entity_id
_entity_poly.type
_entity_poly.pdbx_seq_one_letter_code
_entity_poly.pdbx_strand_id
1 'polypeptide(L)'
;MMIRLKLYLLLFFIAVSIPLSFVIWRTYAGVAREEQAQLRYFAQTLFDDMEKELGELVRREENRAVDAYGAAQGHGVNGGDPSPLSRPAQEAYILGYLQNDPDGQMQTPLAAETVRPPERYQPIVDALQEVNRIFNRKKWALPGTPLPAAPALRAEQEAPVQTSS
;
A
#
# COMPACT_ATOMS: atom_id res chain seq x y z
N MET A 1 50.21 -16.70 49.68
CA MET A 1 49.19 -15.78 50.26
C MET A 1 48.44 -14.98 49.18
N MET A 2 49.10 -14.48 48.12
CA MET A 2 48.49 -13.63 47.07
C MET A 2 47.35 -14.27 46.24
N ILE A 3 47.37 -15.59 46.01
CA ILE A 3 46.34 -16.30 45.21
C ILE A 3 44.99 -16.33 45.93
N ARG A 4 44.97 -16.42 47.26
CA ARG A 4 43.73 -16.45 48.05
C ARG A 4 43.02 -15.09 48.03
N LEU A 5 43.78 -13.99 48.12
CA LEU A 5 43.23 -12.64 47.99
C LEU A 5 42.65 -12.40 46.59
N LYS A 6 43.37 -12.81 45.54
CA LYS A 6 42.87 -12.74 44.16
C LYS A 6 41.60 -13.55 43.96
N LEU A 7 41.49 -14.72 44.61
CA LEU A 7 40.30 -15.57 44.57
C LEU A 7 39.09 -14.90 45.23
N TYR A 8 39.26 -14.32 46.43
CA TYR A 8 38.18 -13.59 47.11
C TYR A 8 37.74 -12.35 46.32
N LEU A 9 38.68 -11.62 45.72
CA LEU A 9 38.38 -10.47 44.88
C LEU A 9 37.57 -10.88 43.63
N LEU A 10 37.97 -11.98 42.98
CA LEU A 10 37.26 -12.51 41.81
C LEU A 10 35.84 -12.97 42.18
N LEU A 11 35.69 -13.65 43.32
CA LEU A 11 34.39 -14.08 43.81
C LEU A 11 33.49 -12.89 44.17
N PHE A 12 34.06 -11.83 44.74
CA PHE A 12 33.35 -10.57 44.98
C PHE A 12 32.89 -9.91 43.69
N PHE A 13 33.76 -9.80 42.68
CA PHE A 13 33.39 -9.23 41.37
C PHE A 13 32.28 -10.04 40.69
N ILE A 14 32.34 -11.37 40.74
CA ILE A 14 31.30 -12.24 40.19
C ILE A 14 29.99 -12.05 40.97
N ALA A 15 30.05 -12.03 42.30
CA ALA A 15 28.88 -11.84 43.16
C ALA A 15 28.18 -10.50 42.91
N VAL A 16 28.93 -9.46 42.50
CA VAL A 16 28.37 -8.15 42.12
C VAL A 16 27.91 -8.12 40.66
N SER A 17 28.64 -8.79 39.76
CA SER A 17 28.34 -8.77 38.31
C SER A 17 27.06 -9.53 37.96
N ILE A 18 26.78 -10.64 38.64
CA ILE A 18 25.56 -11.45 38.42
C ILE A 18 24.28 -10.63 38.63
N PRO A 19 24.04 -9.98 39.80
CA PRO A 19 22.82 -9.21 40.02
C PRO A 19 22.75 -7.98 39.10
N LEU A 20 23.89 -7.35 38.78
CA LEU A 20 23.92 -6.22 37.86
C LEU A 20 23.46 -6.64 36.45
N SER A 21 23.99 -7.76 35.94
CA SER A 21 23.61 -8.32 34.65
C SER A 21 22.13 -8.71 34.60
N PHE A 22 21.61 -9.28 35.69
CA PHE A 22 20.19 -9.62 35.81
C PHE A 22 19.27 -8.39 35.74
N VAL A 23 19.64 -7.30 36.42
CA VAL A 23 18.87 -6.05 36.40
C VAL A 23 18.87 -5.43 35.01
N ILE A 24 20.04 -5.40 34.34
CA ILE A 24 20.16 -4.90 32.96
C ILE A 24 19.24 -5.70 32.03
N TRP A 25 19.32 -7.03 32.07
CA TRP A 25 18.46 -7.86 31.22
C TRP A 25 16.97 -7.62 31.48
N ARG A 26 16.57 -7.49 32.75
CA ARG A 26 15.18 -7.26 33.13
C ARG A 26 14.66 -5.89 32.69
N THR A 27 15.51 -4.86 32.67
CA THR A 27 15.12 -3.51 32.18
C THR A 27 14.99 -3.48 30.66
N TYR A 28 15.94 -4.06 29.92
CA TYR A 28 15.85 -4.19 28.47
C TYR A 28 14.63 -5.01 28.02
N ALA A 29 14.31 -6.10 28.74
CA ALA A 29 13.13 -6.92 28.46
C ALA A 29 11.79 -6.22 28.79
N GLY A 30 11.81 -5.14 29.56
CA GLY A 30 10.65 -4.26 29.78
C GLY A 30 10.45 -3.30 28.61
N VAL A 31 11.50 -2.56 28.26
CA VAL A 31 11.48 -1.53 27.19
C VAL A 31 11.10 -2.12 25.84
N ALA A 32 11.66 -3.28 25.47
CA ALA A 32 11.38 -3.92 24.18
C ALA A 32 9.88 -4.27 24.00
N ARG A 33 9.15 -4.53 25.09
CA ARG A 33 7.72 -4.83 25.03
C ARG A 33 6.87 -3.57 24.86
N GLU A 34 7.28 -2.46 25.45
CA GLU A 34 6.60 -1.17 25.31
C GLU A 34 6.77 -0.62 23.89
N GLU A 35 7.98 -0.68 23.35
CA GLU A 35 8.28 -0.24 21.97
C GLU A 35 7.46 -1.04 20.95
N GLN A 36 7.38 -2.37 21.09
CA GLN A 36 6.61 -3.20 20.16
C GLN A 36 5.11 -2.91 20.23
N ALA A 37 4.56 -2.67 21.43
CA ALA A 37 3.16 -2.31 21.60
C ALA A 37 2.84 -0.94 20.99
N GLN A 38 3.71 0.04 21.18
CA GLN A 38 3.58 1.37 20.58
C GLN A 38 3.66 1.32 19.06
N LEU A 39 4.62 0.58 18.49
CA LEU A 39 4.74 0.40 17.05
C LEU A 39 3.51 -0.28 16.45
N ARG A 40 2.96 -1.29 17.13
CA ARG A 40 1.74 -1.97 16.70
C ARG A 40 0.54 -1.02 16.68
N TYR A 41 0.35 -0.26 17.76
CA TYR A 41 -0.73 0.71 17.85
C TYR A 41 -0.61 1.79 16.77
N PHE A 42 0.60 2.31 16.56
CA PHE A 42 0.86 3.30 15.51
C PHE A 42 0.57 2.74 14.11
N ALA A 43 1.05 1.53 13.81
CA ALA A 43 0.80 0.87 12.54
C ALA A 43 -0.70 0.65 12.31
N GLN A 44 -1.43 0.16 13.31
CA GLN A 44 -2.87 -0.05 13.21
C GLN A 44 -3.61 1.25 12.95
N THR A 45 -3.30 2.31 13.68
CA THR A 45 -3.92 3.63 13.48
C THR A 45 -3.67 4.14 12.07
N LEU A 46 -2.44 4.01 11.56
CA LEU A 46 -2.11 4.40 10.19
C LEU A 46 -2.90 3.60 9.14
N PHE A 47 -3.07 2.29 9.35
CA PHE A 47 -3.87 1.45 8.46
C PHE A 47 -5.35 1.82 8.50
N ASP A 48 -5.91 2.08 9.69
CA ASP A 48 -7.31 2.48 9.85
C ASP A 48 -7.57 3.82 9.13
N ASP A 49 -6.65 4.78 9.24
CA ASP A 49 -6.73 6.06 8.53
C ASP A 49 -6.65 5.88 7.01
N MET A 50 -5.72 5.04 6.52
CA MET A 50 -5.63 4.73 5.09
C MET A 50 -6.88 4.03 4.56
N GLU A 51 -7.45 3.09 5.31
CA GLU A 51 -8.68 2.40 4.93
C GLU A 51 -9.85 3.39 4.81
N LYS A 52 -9.94 4.32 5.76
CA LYS A 52 -10.97 5.37 5.74
C LYS A 52 -10.82 6.28 4.51
N GLU A 53 -9.63 6.79 4.24
CA GLU A 53 -9.38 7.65 3.08
C GLU A 53 -9.64 6.92 1.75
N LEU A 54 -9.21 5.67 1.65
CA LEU A 54 -9.46 4.83 0.47
C LEU A 54 -10.97 4.56 0.31
N GLY A 55 -11.67 4.28 1.41
CA GLY A 55 -13.12 4.05 1.40
C GLY A 55 -13.90 5.29 0.94
N GLU A 56 -13.49 6.48 1.37
CA GLU A 56 -14.07 7.73 0.87
C GLU A 56 -13.81 7.92 -0.63
N LEU A 57 -12.58 7.64 -1.09
CA LEU A 57 -12.24 7.71 -2.51
C LEU A 57 -13.10 6.76 -3.36
N VAL A 58 -13.23 5.50 -2.94
CA VAL A 58 -14.06 4.50 -3.62
C VAL A 58 -15.51 4.95 -3.67
N ARG A 59 -16.08 5.41 -2.56
CA ARG A 59 -17.48 5.90 -2.53
C ARG A 59 -17.70 7.10 -3.44
N ARG A 60 -16.72 8.02 -3.55
CA ARG A 60 -16.81 9.13 -4.52
C ARG A 60 -16.85 8.61 -5.95
N GLU A 61 -16.08 7.58 -6.25
CA GLU A 61 -15.95 7.03 -7.59
C GLU A 61 -17.13 6.13 -7.99
N GLU A 62 -17.67 5.35 -7.07
CA GLU A 62 -18.90 4.56 -7.27
C GLU A 62 -20.13 5.45 -7.51
N ASN A 63 -20.18 6.62 -6.86
CA ASN A 63 -21.25 7.59 -7.07
C ASN A 63 -21.08 8.41 -8.36
N ARG A 64 -19.96 8.29 -9.07
CA ARG A 64 -19.71 9.03 -10.31
C ARG A 64 -20.49 8.42 -11.46
N ALA A 65 -21.18 9.27 -12.21
CA ALA A 65 -21.92 8.83 -13.39
C ALA A 65 -20.98 8.26 -14.47
N VAL A 66 -21.41 7.20 -15.16
CA VAL A 66 -20.60 6.45 -16.13
C VAL A 66 -20.20 7.31 -17.34
N ASP A 67 -21.05 8.27 -17.72
CA ASP A 67 -20.78 9.22 -18.80
C ASP A 67 -19.64 10.21 -18.47
N ALA A 68 -19.32 10.41 -17.19
CA ALA A 68 -18.18 11.21 -16.77
C ALA A 68 -16.82 10.55 -17.11
N TYR A 69 -16.79 9.26 -17.42
CA TYR A 69 -15.55 8.58 -17.81
C TYR A 69 -15.24 8.71 -19.30
N GLY A 70 -16.16 9.27 -20.11
CA GLY A 70 -15.93 9.54 -21.52
C GLY A 70 -15.21 10.87 -21.74
N ALA A 71 -14.86 11.17 -23.00
CA ALA A 71 -14.25 12.45 -23.38
C ALA A 71 -15.23 13.64 -23.32
N ALA A 72 -16.53 13.39 -23.51
CA ALA A 72 -17.58 14.41 -23.50
C ALA A 72 -18.79 13.91 -22.70
N GLN A 73 -19.41 14.82 -21.95
CA GLN A 73 -20.58 14.54 -21.13
C GLN A 73 -21.85 14.86 -21.92
N GLY A 74 -22.80 13.91 -21.98
CA GLY A 74 -24.07 14.04 -22.69
C GLY A 74 -24.07 13.52 -24.14
N HIS A 75 -25.02 12.63 -24.45
CA HIS A 75 -25.31 12.18 -25.81
C HIS A 75 -26.08 13.25 -26.59
N GLY A 76 -25.39 14.27 -27.09
CA GLY A 76 -25.96 15.32 -27.93
C GLY A 76 -25.19 15.48 -29.23
N VAL A 77 -25.91 15.58 -30.36
CA VAL A 77 -25.39 15.74 -31.73
C VAL A 77 -24.53 17.02 -31.92
N ASN A 78 -24.48 17.91 -30.92
CA ASN A 78 -23.70 19.13 -30.92
C ASN A 78 -22.64 19.12 -29.82
N GLY A 79 -21.67 18.19 -29.87
CA GLY A 79 -20.44 18.20 -29.07
C GLY A 79 -20.63 18.59 -27.60
N GLY A 80 -20.96 17.61 -26.75
CA GLY A 80 -21.14 17.83 -25.31
C GLY A 80 -19.92 18.46 -24.64
N ASP A 81 -20.16 19.08 -23.47
CA ASP A 81 -19.09 19.68 -22.68
C ASP A 81 -18.02 18.64 -22.34
N PRO A 82 -16.73 19.02 -22.31
CA PRO A 82 -15.65 18.10 -21.99
C PRO A 82 -15.85 17.52 -20.59
N SER A 83 -15.59 16.23 -20.44
CA SER A 83 -15.76 15.57 -19.15
C SER A 83 -14.91 16.24 -18.06
N PRO A 84 -15.41 16.29 -16.80
CA PRO A 84 -14.59 16.67 -15.65
C PRO A 84 -13.27 15.89 -15.55
N LEU A 85 -13.26 14.63 -15.98
CA LEU A 85 -12.09 13.73 -15.94
C LEU A 85 -11.13 13.94 -17.11
N SER A 86 -11.50 14.77 -18.09
CA SER A 86 -10.58 15.23 -19.14
C SER A 86 -9.63 16.32 -18.66
N ARG A 87 -9.74 16.76 -17.40
CA ARG A 87 -8.78 17.63 -16.74
C ARG A 87 -7.90 16.79 -15.79
N PRO A 88 -6.66 17.24 -15.52
CA PRO A 88 -5.81 16.60 -14.52
C PRO A 88 -6.54 16.48 -13.18
N ALA A 89 -6.41 15.35 -12.51
CA ALA A 89 -7.01 15.13 -11.20
C ALA A 89 -6.49 16.16 -10.18
N GLN A 90 -7.33 16.49 -9.21
CA GLN A 90 -6.94 17.39 -8.14
C GLN A 90 -5.97 16.70 -7.18
N GLU A 91 -6.16 15.40 -7.00
CA GLU A 91 -5.33 14.52 -6.19
C GLU A 91 -4.02 14.17 -6.92
N ALA A 92 -2.88 14.54 -6.33
CA ALA A 92 -1.55 14.32 -6.92
C ALA A 92 -1.18 12.84 -7.13
N TYR A 93 -1.86 11.93 -6.43
CA TYR A 93 -1.65 10.48 -6.53
C TYR A 93 -2.51 9.83 -7.64
N ILE A 94 -3.42 10.57 -8.27
CA ILE A 94 -4.21 10.09 -9.41
C ILE A 94 -3.61 10.69 -10.68
N LEU A 95 -3.02 9.84 -11.52
CA LEU A 95 -2.44 10.30 -12.79
C LEU A 95 -3.51 10.56 -13.85
N GLY A 96 -4.55 9.73 -13.88
CA GLY A 96 -5.65 9.84 -14.83
C GLY A 96 -6.54 8.60 -14.79
N TYR A 97 -7.61 8.63 -15.56
CA TYR A 97 -8.64 7.59 -15.60
C TYR A 97 -8.57 6.79 -16.90
N LEU A 98 -8.94 5.52 -16.83
CA LEU A 98 -9.12 4.65 -17.99
C LEU A 98 -10.54 4.12 -18.00
N GLN A 99 -11.18 4.16 -19.16
CA GLN A 99 -12.50 3.58 -19.42
C GLN A 99 -12.34 2.45 -20.43
N ASN A 100 -13.04 1.34 -20.20
CA ASN A 100 -13.20 0.29 -21.19
C ASN A 100 -14.50 0.53 -21.97
N ASP A 101 -14.39 0.73 -23.27
CA ASP A 101 -15.50 0.94 -24.18
C ASP A 101 -16.25 -0.37 -24.49
N PRO A 102 -17.48 -0.30 -25.04
CA PRO A 102 -18.27 -1.48 -25.39
C PRO A 102 -17.60 -2.40 -26.42
N ASP A 103 -16.75 -1.85 -27.28
CA ASP A 103 -15.92 -2.58 -28.23
C ASP A 103 -14.69 -3.23 -27.58
N GLY A 104 -14.48 -2.97 -26.29
CA GLY A 104 -13.37 -3.47 -25.51
C GLY A 104 -12.08 -2.70 -25.72
N GLN A 105 -12.09 -1.48 -26.26
CA GLN A 105 -10.90 -0.64 -26.23
C GLN A 105 -10.81 0.11 -24.89
N MET A 106 -9.61 0.21 -24.34
CA MET A 106 -9.36 1.15 -23.26
C MET A 106 -9.11 2.54 -23.85
N GLN A 107 -9.70 3.56 -23.24
CA GLN A 107 -9.47 4.96 -23.56
C GLN A 107 -9.27 5.79 -22.29
N THR A 108 -8.59 6.93 -22.43
CA THR A 108 -8.38 7.86 -21.32
C THR A 108 -8.94 9.24 -21.69
N PRO A 109 -9.82 9.84 -20.86
CA PRO A 109 -10.42 11.14 -21.14
C PRO A 109 -9.43 12.29 -21.22
N LEU A 110 -8.30 12.17 -20.53
CA LEU A 110 -7.27 13.21 -20.44
C LEU A 110 -6.47 13.36 -21.75
N ALA A 111 -6.43 12.30 -22.57
CA ALA A 111 -5.72 12.27 -23.85
C ALA A 111 -6.67 12.22 -25.05
N ALA A 112 -7.97 12.52 -24.84
CA ALA A 112 -8.94 12.61 -25.91
C ALA A 112 -8.60 13.78 -26.84
N GLU A 113 -8.75 13.60 -28.16
CA GLU A 113 -8.40 14.60 -29.18
C GLU A 113 -9.12 15.94 -28.99
N THR A 114 -10.29 15.92 -28.33
CA THR A 114 -11.12 17.08 -28.03
C THR A 114 -10.61 17.92 -26.87
N VAL A 115 -9.64 17.43 -26.09
CA VAL A 115 -9.16 18.09 -24.87
C VAL A 115 -7.65 18.25 -24.91
N ARG A 116 -7.19 19.51 -24.84
CA ARG A 116 -5.76 19.84 -24.79
C ARG A 116 -5.36 20.16 -23.34
N PRO A 117 -4.70 19.23 -22.63
CA PRO A 117 -4.22 19.50 -21.28
C PRO A 117 -3.08 20.54 -21.31
N PRO A 118 -2.86 21.29 -20.20
CA PRO A 118 -1.75 22.24 -20.09
C PRO A 118 -0.38 21.56 -20.29
N GLU A 119 0.59 22.27 -20.87
CA GLU A 119 1.91 21.70 -21.24
C GLU A 119 2.64 21.00 -20.08
N ARG A 120 2.47 21.49 -18.85
CA ARG A 120 3.07 20.89 -17.64
C ARG A 120 2.64 19.44 -17.38
N TYR A 121 1.52 19.00 -17.96
CA TYR A 121 0.96 17.68 -17.79
C TYR A 121 1.23 16.74 -18.97
N GLN A 122 1.92 17.21 -20.02
CA GLN A 122 2.28 16.37 -21.17
C GLN A 122 3.01 15.08 -20.78
N PRO A 123 3.97 15.06 -19.83
CA PRO A 123 4.61 13.80 -19.43
C PRO A 123 3.63 12.78 -18.85
N ILE A 124 2.57 13.23 -18.18
CA ILE A 124 1.54 12.35 -17.61
C ILE A 124 0.64 11.81 -18.73
N VAL A 125 0.28 12.66 -19.69
CA VAL A 125 -0.51 12.29 -20.86
C VAL A 125 0.22 11.27 -21.72
N ASP A 126 1.52 11.49 -21.99
CA ASP A 126 2.37 10.57 -22.73
C ASP A 126 2.44 9.20 -22.02
N ALA A 127 2.61 9.20 -20.70
CA ALA A 127 2.63 7.99 -19.90
C ALA A 127 1.29 7.24 -19.96
N LEU A 128 0.16 7.95 -19.83
CA LEU A 128 -1.19 7.37 -19.94
C LEU A 128 -1.45 6.79 -21.33
N GLN A 129 -1.05 7.48 -22.40
CA GLN A 129 -1.18 6.99 -23.77
C GLN A 129 -0.34 5.73 -24.00
N GLU A 130 0.89 5.70 -23.49
CA GLU A 130 1.75 4.52 -23.59
C GLU A 130 1.18 3.33 -22.81
N VAL A 131 0.69 3.55 -21.59
CA VAL A 131 0.00 2.53 -20.80
C VAL A 131 -1.23 2.02 -21.56
N ASN A 132 -2.04 2.91 -22.11
CA ASN A 132 -3.22 2.55 -22.88
C ASN A 132 -2.87 1.67 -24.09
N ARG A 133 -1.83 2.06 -24.84
CA ARG A 133 -1.30 1.29 -25.97
C ARG A 133 -0.83 -0.11 -25.57
N ILE A 134 -0.14 -0.24 -24.42
CA ILE A 134 0.32 -1.53 -23.90
C ILE A 134 -0.89 -2.41 -23.52
N PHE A 135 -1.89 -1.85 -22.82
CA PHE A 135 -3.08 -2.56 -22.42
C PHE A 135 -3.86 -3.08 -23.62
N ASN A 136 -4.19 -2.21 -24.58
CA ASN A 136 -4.96 -2.59 -25.78
C ASN A 136 -4.23 -3.66 -26.62
N ARG A 137 -2.89 -3.62 -26.68
CA ARG A 137 -2.08 -4.65 -27.33
C ARG A 137 -2.12 -6.00 -26.60
N LYS A 138 -2.06 -6.00 -25.26
CA LYS A 138 -1.95 -7.22 -24.45
C LYS A 138 -3.31 -7.81 -24.03
N LYS A 139 -4.41 -7.07 -24.20
CA LYS A 139 -5.75 -7.48 -23.75
C LYS A 139 -6.17 -8.87 -24.23
N TRP A 140 -5.77 -9.24 -25.43
CA TRP A 140 -6.10 -10.54 -26.06
C TRP A 140 -5.04 -11.63 -25.85
N ALA A 141 -3.96 -11.33 -25.12
CA ALA A 141 -2.83 -12.24 -24.93
C ALA A 141 -2.99 -13.21 -23.74
N LEU A 142 -4.15 -13.28 -23.09
CA LEU A 142 -4.38 -14.16 -21.95
C LEU A 142 -5.38 -15.30 -22.25
N PRO A 143 -4.91 -16.48 -22.69
CA PRO A 143 -5.51 -17.75 -22.31
C PRO A 143 -4.87 -18.22 -20.99
N GLY A 144 -5.64 -18.18 -19.90
CA GLY A 144 -5.43 -19.03 -18.72
C GLY A 144 -4.10 -18.94 -17.98
N THR A 145 -3.65 -17.75 -17.57
CA THR A 145 -2.67 -17.68 -16.48
C THR A 145 -3.43 -17.84 -15.16
N PRO A 146 -3.24 -18.93 -14.39
CA PRO A 146 -3.77 -18.99 -13.03
C PRO A 146 -3.23 -17.78 -12.28
N LEU A 147 -4.07 -17.09 -11.50
CA LEU A 147 -3.55 -16.11 -10.56
C LEU A 147 -2.40 -16.79 -9.79
N PRO A 148 -1.22 -16.16 -9.66
CA PRO A 148 -0.25 -16.66 -8.71
C PRO A 148 -1.01 -16.74 -7.38
N ALA A 149 -1.09 -17.95 -6.82
CA ALA A 149 -1.75 -18.16 -5.55
C ALA A 149 -1.23 -17.06 -4.61
N ALA A 150 -2.17 -16.30 -4.02
CA ALA A 150 -1.83 -15.26 -3.06
C ALA A 150 -0.74 -15.82 -2.15
N PRO A 151 0.39 -15.11 -1.94
CA PRO A 151 1.45 -15.62 -1.10
C PRO A 151 0.78 -16.02 0.20
N ALA A 152 0.79 -17.33 0.48
CA ALA A 152 0.19 -17.86 1.68
C ALA A 152 0.87 -17.09 2.80
N LEU A 153 0.11 -16.17 3.42
CA LEU A 153 0.44 -15.64 4.72
C LEU A 153 0.73 -16.89 5.52
N ARG A 154 2.00 -17.10 5.86
CA ARG A 154 2.44 -18.25 6.64
C ARG A 154 1.59 -18.23 7.89
N ALA A 155 0.57 -19.08 7.91
CA ALA A 155 -0.12 -19.50 9.11
C ALA A 155 0.89 -20.37 9.85
N GLU A 156 1.86 -19.72 10.46
CA GLU A 156 2.80 -20.38 11.34
C GLU A 156 2.21 -20.36 12.75
N GLN A 157 1.76 -21.55 13.14
CA GLN A 157 1.63 -22.08 14.51
C GLN A 157 0.36 -21.76 15.30
N GLU A 158 -0.69 -22.54 15.03
CA GLU A 158 -1.42 -23.21 16.11
C GLU A 158 -1.04 -24.69 16.12
N ALA A 159 -0.08 -25.04 16.99
CA ALA A 159 0.16 -26.42 17.38
C ALA A 159 -0.60 -26.67 18.69
N PRO A 160 -1.50 -27.66 18.79
CA PRO A 160 -2.01 -28.08 20.08
C PRO A 160 -0.90 -28.83 20.82
N VAL A 161 -0.47 -28.27 21.95
CA VAL A 161 0.37 -28.95 22.94
C VAL A 161 -0.43 -30.15 23.45
N GLN A 162 -0.08 -31.34 22.95
CA GLN A 162 -0.51 -32.59 23.56
C GLN A 162 0.24 -32.74 24.88
N THR A 163 -0.47 -32.52 25.98
CA THR A 163 -0.06 -32.91 27.34
C THR A 163 -0.02 -34.43 27.43
N SER A 164 1.17 -34.99 27.63
CA SER A 164 1.35 -36.36 28.07
C SER A 164 0.88 -36.52 29.52
N SER A 165 0.11 -37.57 29.79
CA SER A 165 -0.13 -38.15 31.12
C SER A 165 -0.02 -39.67 30.99
#